data_AF-A0A327H5T7-F1
#
_entry.id   AF-A0A327H5T7-F1
#
_cell.length_a   1.000
_cell.length_b   1.000
_cell.length_c   1.000
_cell.angle_alpha   90.00
_cell.angle_beta   90.00
_cell.angle_gamma   90.00
#
_symmetry.space_group_name_H-M   'P 1'
#
loop_
_entity.id
_entity.type
_entity.pdbx_description
1 polymer ?
#
loop_
_entity_poly.entity_id
_entity_poly.type
_entity_poly.pdbx_seq_one_letter_code
_entity_poly.pdbx_strand_id
1 'polypeptide(L)'
;MKFNEGTNSILLAEQRRLIEAIRDGRTEENEASIKAWREGNQALNSVAASLGTDLTLQNAIQAVFQEGRRRGLDEHDLSALVDVFDPGQ
;
A
#
# COMPACT_ATOMS: atom_id res chain seq x y z
N MET A 1 17.13 -14.91 -1.11
CA MET A 1 15.78 -15.39 -0.73
C MET A 1 15.14 -15.96 -2.00
N LYS A 2 14.87 -17.26 -2.07
CA LYS A 2 14.17 -17.86 -3.22
C LYS A 2 12.68 -17.82 -2.92
N PHE A 3 11.92 -16.99 -3.62
CA PHE A 3 10.47 -17.07 -3.59
C PHE A 3 10.06 -18.41 -4.23
N ASN A 4 9.21 -19.20 -3.57
CA ASN A 4 8.67 -20.41 -4.19
C ASN A 4 7.69 -20.00 -5.30
N GLU A 5 7.49 -20.86 -6.30
CA GLU A 5 6.67 -20.55 -7.48
C GLU A 5 5.24 -20.12 -7.12
N GLY A 6 4.65 -20.70 -6.07
CA GLY A 6 3.30 -20.34 -5.59
C GLY A 6 3.20 -18.95 -4.96
N THR A 7 4.26 -18.46 -4.30
CA THR A 7 4.30 -17.09 -3.76
C THR A 7 4.36 -16.07 -4.89
N ASN A 8 5.05 -16.42 -5.96
CA ASN A 8 5.22 -15.53 -7.12
C ASN A 8 3.91 -15.40 -7.93
N SER A 9 3.14 -16.49 -8.07
CA SER A 9 1.85 -16.44 -8.76
C SER A 9 0.80 -15.61 -8.03
N ILE A 10 0.75 -15.70 -6.69
CA ILE A 10 -0.14 -14.87 -5.87
C ILE A 10 0.23 -13.39 -6.00
N LEU A 11 1.51 -13.04 -5.92
CA LEU A 11 1.96 -11.66 -6.06
C LEU A 11 1.62 -11.08 -7.44
N LEU A 12 1.82 -11.86 -8.51
CA LEU A 12 1.50 -11.43 -9.88
C LEU A 12 -0.02 -11.26 -10.08
N ALA A 13 -0.83 -12.14 -9.48
CA ALA A 13 -2.28 -12.01 -9.52
C ALA A 13 -2.74 -10.72 -8.81
N GLU A 14 -2.18 -10.42 -7.65
CA GLU A 14 -2.52 -9.23 -6.88
C GLU A 14 -2.08 -7.94 -7.58
N GLN A 15 -0.87 -7.92 -8.16
CA GLN A 15 -0.42 -6.79 -8.98
C GLN A 15 -1.37 -6.51 -10.14
N ARG A 16 -1.82 -7.57 -10.84
CA ARG A 16 -2.78 -7.42 -11.93
C ARG A 16 -4.11 -6.88 -11.41
N ARG A 17 -4.63 -7.42 -10.31
CA ARG A 17 -5.89 -6.98 -9.69
C ARG A 17 -5.85 -5.48 -9.38
N LEU A 18 -4.78 -5.00 -8.75
CA LEU A 18 -4.62 -3.59 -8.41
C LEU A 18 -4.64 -2.70 -9.66
N ILE A 19 -3.93 -3.08 -10.73
CA ILE A 19 -3.90 -2.32 -11.99
C ILE A 19 -5.29 -2.30 -12.65
N GLU A 20 -5.99 -3.42 -12.65
CA GLU A 20 -7.35 -3.52 -13.21
C GLU A 20 -8.35 -2.71 -12.38
N ALA A 21 -8.26 -2.72 -11.05
CA ALA A 21 -9.09 -1.91 -10.16
C ALA A 21 -8.90 -0.40 -10.43
N ILE A 22 -7.66 0.06 -10.58
CA ILE A 22 -7.35 1.45 -10.95
C ILE A 22 -7.93 1.79 -12.33
N ARG A 23 -7.68 0.95 -13.34
CA ARG A 23 -8.14 1.17 -14.71
C ARG A 23 -9.67 1.23 -14.80
N ASP A 24 -10.35 0.36 -14.06
CA ASP A 24 -11.80 0.21 -14.12
C ASP A 24 -12.53 1.14 -13.12
N GLY A 25 -11.81 1.92 -12.31
CA GLY A 25 -12.38 2.82 -11.29
C GLY A 25 -13.01 2.09 -10.10
N ARG A 26 -12.60 0.84 -9.82
CA ARG A 26 -13.16 -0.03 -8.78
C ARG A 26 -12.27 -0.06 -7.53
N THR A 27 -11.79 1.09 -7.10
CA THR A 27 -10.82 1.22 -6.00
C THR A 27 -11.45 1.13 -4.60
N GLU A 28 -12.78 1.14 -4.52
CA GLU A 28 -13.54 0.99 -3.27
C GLU A 28 -13.74 -0.49 -2.86
N GLU A 29 -13.49 -1.45 -3.77
CA GLU A 29 -13.68 -2.89 -3.52
C GLU A 29 -12.56 -3.47 -2.64
N ASN A 30 -12.86 -3.75 -1.37
CA ASN A 30 -11.87 -4.13 -0.35
C ASN A 30 -11.44 -5.61 -0.42
N GLU A 31 -10.17 -5.84 -0.79
CA GLU A 31 -9.46 -7.12 -0.60
C GLU A 31 -8.41 -7.00 0.53
N ALA A 32 -7.72 -5.85 0.62
CA ALA A 32 -6.85 -5.50 1.74
C ALA A 32 -6.84 -3.98 1.96
N SER A 33 -7.35 -3.53 3.12
CA SER A 33 -7.54 -2.10 3.37
C SER A 33 -6.24 -1.33 3.51
N ILE A 34 -6.22 -0.09 3.01
CA ILE A 34 -5.10 0.85 3.16
C ILE A 34 -4.66 0.97 4.63
N LYS A 35 -5.61 0.94 5.57
CA LYS A 35 -5.32 0.95 7.00
C LYS A 35 -4.40 -0.20 7.43
N ALA A 36 -4.69 -1.43 6.98
CA ALA A 36 -3.86 -2.59 7.31
C ALA A 36 -2.44 -2.44 6.77
N TRP A 37 -2.30 -1.97 5.53
CA TRP A 37 -1.00 -1.69 4.91
C TRP A 37 -0.23 -0.59 5.64
N ARG A 38 -0.91 0.50 6.01
CA ARG A 38 -0.35 1.62 6.76
C ARG A 38 0.19 1.17 8.11
N GLU A 39 -0.58 0.37 8.85
CA GLU A 39 -0.20 -0.13 10.17
C GLU A 39 0.98 -1.11 10.08
N GLY A 40 0.99 -1.98 9.08
CA GLY A 40 2.13 -2.86 8.78
C GLY A 40 3.41 -2.08 8.48
N ASN A 41 3.34 -1.05 7.62
CA ASN A 41 4.49 -0.21 7.30
C ASN A 41 4.97 0.62 8.50
N GLN A 42 4.05 1.10 9.34
CA GLN A 42 4.39 1.78 10.59
C GLN A 42 5.13 0.86 11.57
N ALA A 43 4.71 -0.41 11.68
CA ALA A 43 5.41 -1.39 12.49
C ALA A 43 6.83 -1.67 11.98
N LEU A 44 7.01 -1.80 10.65
CA LEU A 44 8.32 -1.96 10.03
C LEU A 44 9.26 -0.77 10.33
N ASN A 45 8.78 0.46 10.18
CA ASN A 45 9.56 1.66 10.50
C ASN A 45 9.92 1.73 11.98
N SER A 46 9.01 1.34 12.88
CA SER A 46 9.28 1.29 14.32
C SER A 46 10.41 0.31 14.67
N VAL A 47 10.40 -0.88 14.08
CA VAL A 47 11.47 -1.87 14.27
C VAL A 47 12.78 -1.34 13.70
N ALA A 48 12.79 -0.78 12.49
CA ALA A 48 14.00 -0.21 11.89
C ALA A 48 14.61 0.92 12.73
N ALA A 49 13.78 1.80 13.29
CA ALA A 49 14.23 2.86 14.19
C ALA A 49 14.91 2.29 15.45
N SER A 50 14.37 1.21 16.03
CA SER A 50 14.99 0.53 17.18
C SER A 50 16.34 -0.11 16.84
N LEU A 51 16.57 -0.44 15.57
CA LEU A 51 17.83 -0.96 15.05
C LEU A 51 18.78 0.14 14.55
N GLY A 52 18.41 1.42 14.67
CA GLY A 52 19.19 2.54 14.14
C GLY A 52 19.35 2.52 12.62
N THR A 53 18.41 1.88 11.91
CA THR A 53 18.44 1.72 10.45
C THR A 53 17.48 2.70 9.81
N ASP A 54 17.97 3.46 8.83
CA ASP A 54 17.12 4.32 8.01
C ASP A 54 16.48 3.53 6.86
N LEU A 55 15.16 3.69 6.73
CA LEU A 55 14.35 3.11 5.66
C LEU A 55 13.72 4.23 4.84
N THR A 56 14.54 5.02 4.15
CA THR A 56 14.09 6.15 3.31
C THR A 56 12.89 5.79 2.41
N LEU A 57 12.89 4.61 1.77
CA LEU A 57 11.78 4.18 0.92
C LEU A 57 10.49 3.95 1.73
N GLN A 58 10.56 3.22 2.84
CA GLN A 58 9.39 2.94 3.69
C GLN A 58 8.88 4.21 4.37
N ASN A 59 9.74 5.19 4.63
CA ASN A 59 9.35 6.52 5.09
C ASN A 59 8.55 7.27 4.02
N ALA A 60 8.99 7.23 2.75
CA ALA A 60 8.24 7.83 1.64
C ALA A 60 6.89 7.14 1.43
N ILE A 61 6.86 5.80 1.46
CA ILE A 61 5.62 5.02 1.40
C ILE A 61 4.68 5.37 2.57
N GLN A 62 5.24 5.54 3.78
CA GLN A 62 4.46 5.94 4.95
C GLN A 62 3.77 7.28 4.74
N ALA A 63 4.44 8.25 4.09
CA ALA A 63 3.85 9.55 3.80
C ALA A 63 2.63 9.43 2.86
N VAL A 64 2.72 8.57 1.83
CA VAL A 64 1.60 8.27 0.93
C VAL A 64 0.42 7.66 1.70
N PHE A 65 0.67 6.70 2.59
CA PHE A 65 -0.39 6.12 3.42
C PHE A 65 -1.05 7.14 4.37
N GLN A 66 -0.26 8.05 4.96
CA GLN A 66 -0.82 9.09 5.82
C GLN A 66 -1.69 10.07 5.04
N GLU A 67 -1.29 10.39 3.81
CA GLU A 67 -2.10 11.22 2.91
C GLU A 67 -3.39 10.51 2.49
N GLY A 68 -3.33 9.21 2.18
CA GLY A 68 -4.53 8.40 1.91
C GLY A 68 -5.51 8.41 3.09
N ARG A 69 -5.00 8.25 4.32
CA ARG A 69 -5.80 8.40 5.54
C ARG A 69 -6.41 9.79 5.67
N ARG A 70 -5.64 10.85 5.40
CA ARG A 70 -6.13 12.25 5.43
C ARG A 70 -7.31 12.47 4.48
N ARG A 71 -7.32 11.75 3.34
CA ARG A 71 -8.40 11.76 2.34
C ARG A 71 -9.55 10.79 2.63
N GLY A 72 -9.50 10.06 3.76
CA GLY A 72 -10.57 9.14 4.16
C GLY A 72 -10.53 7.76 3.52
N LEU A 73 -9.40 7.36 2.92
CA LEU A 73 -9.27 6.11 2.16
C LEU A 73 -8.92 4.88 3.03
N ASP A 74 -8.93 5.01 4.36
CA ASP A 74 -8.41 3.95 5.28
C ASP A 74 -9.08 2.58 5.04
N GLU A 75 -10.37 2.56 4.71
CA GLU A 75 -11.16 1.33 4.49
C GLU A 75 -11.23 0.90 3.02
N HIS A 76 -10.62 1.67 2.11
CA HIS A 76 -10.57 1.36 0.68
C HIS A 76 -9.41 0.41 0.37
N ASP A 77 -9.45 -0.18 -0.81
CA ASP A 77 -8.38 -1.03 -1.31
C ASP A 77 -7.08 -0.25 -1.53
N LEU A 78 -5.95 -0.96 -1.54
CA LEU A 78 -4.64 -0.35 -1.81
C LEU A 78 -4.62 0.43 -3.14
N SER A 79 -5.40 -0.01 -4.14
CA SER A 79 -5.53 0.70 -5.42
C SER A 79 -6.03 2.14 -5.29
N ALA A 80 -6.81 2.48 -4.25
CA ALA A 80 -7.30 3.84 -4.02
C ALA A 80 -6.18 4.84 -3.70
N LEU A 81 -4.96 4.40 -3.37
CA LEU A 81 -3.82 5.31 -3.21
C LEU A 81 -3.42 6.04 -4.50
N VAL A 82 -3.90 5.61 -5.67
CA VAL A 82 -3.73 6.40 -6.90
C VAL A 82 -4.28 7.82 -6.73
N ASP A 83 -5.34 7.98 -5.95
CA ASP A 83 -6.00 9.27 -5.70
C ASP A 83 -5.13 10.22 -4.89
N VAL A 84 -4.16 9.72 -4.12
CA VAL A 84 -3.17 10.55 -3.40
C VAL A 84 -2.32 11.38 -4.38
N PHE A 85 -2.10 10.86 -5.58
CA PHE A 85 -1.29 11.50 -6.61
C PHE A 85 -2.09 12.35 -7.59
N ASP A 86 -3.43 12.36 -7.47
CA ASP A 86 -4.27 13.26 -8.25
C ASP A 86 -4.17 14.70 -7.68
N PRO A 87 -3.65 15.67 -8.46
CA PRO A 87 -3.57 17.08 -8.05
C PRO A 87 -4.94 17.78 -8.01
N GLY A 88 -6.02 17.14 -8.47
CA GLY A 88 -7.34 17.74 -8.69
C GLY A 88 -8.35 17.63 -7.54
N GLN A 89 -7.97 17.13 -6.36
CA GLN A 89 -8.81 17.10 -5.16
C GLN A 89 -8.47 18.15 -4.11
#